data_AF-W1PPY1-F1
#
_entry.id   AF-W1PPY1-F1
#
_cell.length_a   1.000
_cell.length_b   1.000
_cell.length_c   1.000
_cell.angle_alpha   90.00
_cell.angle_beta   90.00
_cell.angle_gamma   90.00
#
_symmetry.space_group_name_H-M   'P 1'
#
loop_
_entity.id
_entity.type
_entity.pdbx_description
1 polymer ?
#
loop_
_entity_poly.entity_id
_entity_poly.type
_entity_poly.pdbx_seq_one_letter_code
_entity_poly.pdbx_strand_id
1 'polypeptide(L)'
;MERRRSIARRPSGTDGSDYSYRMVVDPRYTRVAQAKTRLSKLISLQAGSQLLGVLCALLSASWKNSSNKVFIASIIVGFGSLIIGELGRRNSRANFLKLYIVASSATAVLSLERIVTRDLLKLWNFYYTGEIQIDVSVEV
;
A
#
# COMPACT_ATOMS: atom_id res chain seq x y z
N MET A 1 -50.26 -29.84 2.97
CA MET A 1 -49.90 -29.40 4.33
C MET A 1 -48.41 -29.16 4.39
N GLU A 2 -47.99 -27.91 4.21
CA GLU A 2 -46.58 -27.50 4.18
C GLU A 2 -46.09 -27.21 5.60
N ARG A 3 -45.16 -28.03 6.11
CA ARG A 3 -44.51 -27.80 7.42
C ARG A 3 -43.52 -26.64 7.28
N ARG A 4 -43.94 -25.42 7.59
CA ARG A 4 -43.02 -24.35 7.99
C ARG A 4 -42.42 -24.71 9.36
N ARG A 5 -41.30 -25.44 9.37
CA ARG A 5 -40.47 -25.60 10.57
C ARG A 5 -39.44 -24.47 10.60
N SER A 6 -39.87 -23.32 11.11
CA SER A 6 -38.99 -22.30 11.67
C SER A 6 -38.28 -22.87 12.90
N ILE A 7 -37.17 -23.59 12.70
CA ILE A 7 -36.24 -23.89 13.79
C ILE A 7 -35.10 -22.89 13.65
N ALA A 8 -35.43 -21.62 13.95
CA ALA A 8 -34.44 -20.68 14.47
C ALA A 8 -34.10 -21.18 15.88
N ARG A 9 -33.22 -22.18 15.94
CA ARG A 9 -32.73 -22.75 17.20
C ARG A 9 -32.05 -21.61 17.96
N ARG A 10 -32.64 -21.15 19.07
CA ARG A 10 -31.98 -20.19 19.96
C ARG A 10 -30.60 -20.79 20.30
N PRO A 11 -29.49 -20.09 20.03
CA PRO A 11 -28.18 -20.57 20.45
C PRO A 11 -28.22 -20.70 21.98
N SER A 12 -28.08 -21.94 22.45
CA SER A 12 -28.13 -22.29 23.86
C SER A 12 -26.80 -21.89 24.50
N GLY A 13 -26.76 -20.68 25.04
CA GLY A 13 -25.76 -20.16 25.96
C GLY A 13 -26.49 -19.32 27.01
N THR A 14 -25.93 -19.26 28.22
CA THR A 14 -26.42 -18.59 29.43
C THR A 14 -27.21 -17.33 29.09
N ASP A 15 -28.44 -17.25 29.62
CA ASP A 15 -29.45 -16.18 29.48
C ASP A 15 -29.32 -15.30 28.22
N GLY A 16 -30.32 -15.26 27.34
CA GLY A 16 -30.26 -14.57 26.03
C GLY A 16 -29.76 -13.10 25.99
N SER A 17 -29.41 -12.49 27.12
CA SER A 17 -28.49 -11.36 27.25
C SER A 17 -27.15 -11.58 26.52
N ASP A 18 -26.48 -12.75 26.66
CA ASP A 18 -25.16 -12.97 26.02
C ASP A 18 -25.29 -13.06 24.49
N TYR A 19 -26.37 -13.66 23.99
CA TYR A 19 -26.64 -13.68 22.54
C TYR A 19 -26.93 -12.27 22.00
N SER A 20 -27.73 -11.48 22.71
CA SER A 20 -28.04 -10.10 22.32
C SER A 20 -26.78 -9.23 22.35
N TYR A 21 -25.90 -9.45 23.34
CA TYR A 21 -24.61 -8.78 23.44
C TYR A 21 -23.69 -9.14 22.27
N ARG A 22 -23.51 -10.44 21.98
CA ARG A 22 -22.67 -10.92 20.88
C ARG A 22 -23.17 -10.47 19.51
N MET A 23 -24.48 -10.37 19.31
CA MET A 23 -25.05 -9.83 18.07
C MET A 23 -24.76 -8.33 17.82
N VAL A 24 -24.57 -7.53 18.87
CA VAL A 24 -24.22 -6.11 18.74
C VAL A 24 -22.70 -5.92 18.66
N VAL A 25 -21.95 -6.78 19.35
CA VAL A 25 -20.53 -6.61 19.63
C VAL A 25 -19.64 -7.35 18.62
N ASP A 26 -19.97 -8.59 18.24
CA ASP A 26 -19.20 -9.38 17.26
C ASP A 26 -19.09 -8.69 15.89
N PRO A 27 -20.13 -8.03 15.34
CA PRO A 27 -20.00 -7.28 14.09
C PRO A 27 -18.98 -6.14 14.16
N ARG A 28 -18.80 -5.53 15.34
CA ARG A 28 -17.82 -4.44 15.52
C ARG A 28 -16.40 -5.00 15.57
N TYR A 29 -16.18 -6.07 16.32
CA TYR A 29 -14.87 -6.72 16.39
C TYR A 29 -14.46 -7.34 15.05
N THR A 30 -15.39 -7.97 14.34
CA THR A 30 -15.13 -8.54 13.00
C THR A 30 -14.79 -7.45 11.98
N ARG A 31 -15.46 -6.29 12.00
CA ARG A 31 -15.11 -5.14 11.14
C ARG A 31 -13.70 -4.62 11.42
N VAL A 32 -13.30 -4.52 12.69
CA VAL A 32 -11.93 -4.10 13.05
C VAL A 32 -10.90 -5.13 12.59
N ALA A 33 -11.18 -6.43 12.75
CA ALA A 33 -10.30 -7.49 12.28
C ALA A 33 -10.17 -7.49 10.73
N GLN A 34 -11.28 -7.31 10.01
CA GLN A 34 -11.28 -7.17 8.55
C GLN A 34 -10.51 -5.93 8.08
N ALA A 35 -10.68 -4.79 8.77
CA ALA A 35 -9.93 -3.59 8.47
C ALA A 35 -8.42 -3.76 8.71
N LYS A 36 -8.03 -4.38 9.84
CA LYS A 36 -6.63 -4.67 10.17
C LYS A 36 -5.96 -5.62 9.16
N THR A 37 -6.68 -6.63 8.70
CA THR A 37 -6.17 -7.58 7.69
C THR A 37 -6.02 -6.92 6.33
N ARG A 38 -6.98 -6.12 5.88
CA ARG A 38 -6.85 -5.32 4.65
C ARG A 38 -5.66 -4.37 4.71
N LEU A 39 -5.50 -3.66 5.83
CA LEU A 39 -4.37 -2.77 6.04
C LEU A 39 -3.04 -3.53 6.02
N SER A 40 -2.97 -4.71 6.65
CA SER A 40 -1.78 -5.56 6.60
C SER A 40 -1.40 -5.92 5.17
N LYS A 41 -2.38 -6.27 4.32
CA LYS A 41 -2.12 -6.56 2.91
C LYS A 41 -1.56 -5.36 2.15
N LEU A 42 -2.07 -4.15 2.40
CA LEU A 42 -1.57 -2.93 1.77
C LEU A 42 -0.13 -2.62 2.19
N ILE A 43 0.19 -2.74 3.47
CA ILE A 43 1.56 -2.55 3.98
C ILE A 43 2.50 -3.60 3.36
N SER A 44 2.07 -4.87 3.28
CA SER A 44 2.86 -5.92 2.64
C SER A 44 3.08 -5.68 1.14
N LEU A 45 2.07 -5.21 0.42
CA LEU A 45 2.19 -4.87 -0.99
C LEU A 45 3.15 -3.69 -1.21
N GLN A 46 3.02 -2.64 -0.39
CA GLN A 46 3.92 -1.50 -0.44
C GLN A 46 5.36 -1.91 -0.11
N ALA A 47 5.56 -2.77 0.91
CA ALA A 47 6.87 -3.33 1.24
C ALA A 47 7.49 -4.11 0.07
N GLY A 48 6.68 -4.92 -0.63
CA GLY A 48 7.11 -5.62 -1.84
C GLY A 48 7.59 -4.65 -2.93
N SER A 49 6.83 -3.57 -3.18
CA SER A 49 7.23 -2.55 -4.17
C SER A 49 8.50 -1.79 -3.76
N GLN A 50 8.68 -1.54 -2.46
CA GLN A 50 9.87 -0.90 -1.89
C GLN A 50 11.13 -1.76 -2.11
N LEU A 51 11.01 -3.07 -1.85
CA LEU A 51 12.10 -4.04 -2.06
C LEU A 51 12.49 -4.13 -3.52
N LEU A 52 11.51 -4.11 -4.42
CA LEU A 52 11.76 -4.08 -5.86
C LEU A 52 12.51 -2.80 -6.25
N GLY A 53 12.11 -1.64 -5.71
CA GLY A 53 12.79 -0.36 -5.93
C GLY A 53 14.25 -0.36 -5.45
N VAL A 54 14.52 -0.94 -4.28
CA VAL A 54 15.89 -1.12 -3.76
C VAL A 54 16.71 -2.04 -4.65
N LEU A 55 16.14 -3.17 -5.09
CA LEU A 55 16.81 -4.11 -5.98
C LEU A 55 17.17 -3.44 -7.32
N CYS A 56 16.26 -2.66 -7.89
CA CYS A 56 16.53 -1.86 -9.09
C CYS A 56 17.62 -0.80 -8.85
N ALA A 57 17.66 -0.17 -7.68
CA ALA A 57 18.71 0.78 -7.32
C ALA A 57 20.09 0.12 -7.25
N LEU A 58 20.17 -1.07 -6.63
CA LEU A 58 21.41 -1.86 -6.51
C LEU A 58 21.90 -2.34 -7.88
N LEU A 59 21.00 -2.82 -8.73
CA LEU A 59 21.32 -3.19 -10.11
C LEU A 59 21.85 -1.99 -10.91
N SER A 60 21.23 -0.82 -10.75
CA SER A 60 21.67 0.42 -11.42
C SER A 60 23.05 0.88 -10.93
N ALA A 61 23.33 0.74 -9.63
CA ALA A 61 24.64 1.04 -9.05
C ALA A 61 25.72 0.07 -9.57
N SER A 62 25.38 -1.21 -9.72
CA SER A 62 26.29 -2.21 -10.26
C SER A 62 26.67 -1.96 -11.73
N TRP A 63 25.77 -1.35 -12.51
CA TRP A 63 26.01 -1.04 -13.92
C TRP A 63 26.72 0.31 -14.13
N LYS A 64 27.19 0.97 -13.05
CA LYS A 64 27.81 2.31 -13.10
C LYS A 64 26.91 3.35 -13.80
N ASN A 65 25.60 3.15 -13.73
CA ASN A 65 24.64 4.15 -14.19
C ASN A 65 24.57 5.25 -13.12
N SER A 66 24.57 6.52 -13.53
CA SER A 66 24.56 7.67 -12.63
C SER A 66 23.37 7.56 -11.67
N SER A 67 23.66 7.24 -10.41
CA SER A 67 22.63 6.89 -9.44
C SER A 67 21.87 8.16 -9.08
N ASN A 68 20.63 8.26 -9.57
CA ASN A 68 19.78 9.43 -9.39
C ASN A 68 19.50 9.64 -7.90
N LYS A 69 20.15 10.63 -7.27
CA LYS A 69 20.01 10.95 -5.83
C LYS A 69 18.55 11.05 -5.39
N VAL A 70 17.68 11.54 -6.27
CA VAL A 70 16.26 11.71 -5.97
C VAL A 70 15.46 10.40 -6.01
N PHE A 71 15.95 9.37 -6.72
CA PHE A 71 15.40 8.02 -6.63
C PHE A 71 15.75 7.38 -5.28
N ILE A 72 17.00 7.49 -4.85
CA ILE A 72 17.45 7.02 -3.53
C ILE A 72 16.65 7.70 -2.40
N ALA A 73 16.47 9.02 -2.48
CA ALA A 73 15.68 9.75 -1.49
C ALA A 73 14.23 9.25 -1.40
N SER A 74 13.59 8.95 -2.54
CA SER A 74 12.22 8.41 -2.56
C SER A 74 12.12 7.02 -1.91
N ILE A 75 13.15 6.18 -2.08
CA ILE A 75 13.24 4.86 -1.42
C ILE A 75 13.31 5.03 0.09
N ILE A 76 14.17 5.92 0.58
CA ILE A 76 14.34 6.19 2.02
C ILE A 76 13.04 6.70 2.64
N VAL A 77 12.40 7.70 2.00
CA VAL A 77 11.13 8.27 2.49
C VAL A 77 10.03 7.22 2.53
N GLY A 78 9.90 6.42 1.47
CA GLY A 78 8.88 5.39 1.45
C GLY A 78 9.18 4.23 2.42
N PHE A 79 10.44 3.88 2.68
CA PHE A 79 10.82 2.95 3.73
C PHE A 79 10.45 3.47 5.13
N GLY A 80 10.69 4.76 5.38
CA GLY A 80 10.24 5.43 6.61
C GLY A 80 8.71 5.37 6.78
N SER A 81 7.96 5.57 5.69
CA SER A 81 6.50 5.46 5.72
C SER A 81 6.02 4.04 6.08
N LEU A 82 6.71 3.00 5.64
CA LEU A 82 6.38 1.60 5.99
C LEU A 82 6.56 1.32 7.47
N ILE A 83 7.66 1.80 8.07
CA ILE A 83 7.91 1.65 9.52
C ILE A 83 6.79 2.33 10.31
N ILE A 84 6.41 3.54 9.92
CA ILE A 84 5.31 4.30 10.55
C ILE A 84 3.97 3.57 10.40
N GLY A 85 3.68 3.00 9.22
CA GLY A 85 2.46 2.24 8.94
C GLY A 85 2.36 0.96 9.76
N GLU A 86 3.44 0.19 9.85
CA GLU A 86 3.48 -1.05 10.63
C GLU A 86 3.41 -0.77 12.14
N LEU A 87 4.10 0.29 12.61
CA LEU A 87 4.03 0.74 14.00
C LEU A 87 2.62 1.24 14.37
N GLY A 88 1.94 1.92 13.44
CA GLY A 88 0.55 2.34 13.59
C GLY A 88 -0.44 1.17 13.66
N ARG A 89 -0.22 0.14 12.82
CA ARG A 89 -1.01 -1.10 12.81
C ARG A 89 -0.85 -1.88 14.12
N ARG A 90 0.39 -2.08 14.59
CA ARG A 90 0.71 -2.86 15.80
C ARG A 90 0.15 -2.21 17.06
N ASN A 91 0.25 -0.88 17.16
CA ASN A 91 -0.23 -0.14 18.33
C ASN A 91 -1.70 0.30 18.24
N SER A 92 -2.42 -0.01 17.15
CA SER A 92 -3.79 0.46 16.87
C SER A 92 -3.98 1.97 17.09
N ARG A 93 -2.94 2.77 16.85
CA ARG A 93 -2.97 4.23 17.04
C ARG A 93 -3.41 4.90 15.75
N ALA A 94 -4.62 5.47 15.76
CA ALA A 94 -5.22 6.10 14.59
C ALA A 94 -4.36 7.21 13.97
N ASN A 95 -3.60 7.96 14.77
CA ASN A 95 -2.76 9.06 14.28
C ASN A 95 -1.61 8.57 13.39
N PHE A 96 -0.94 7.48 13.78
CA PHE A 96 0.12 6.88 12.96
C PHE A 96 -0.44 6.33 11.64
N LEU A 97 -1.66 5.79 11.68
CA LEU A 97 -2.32 5.30 10.48
C LEU A 97 -2.71 6.43 9.52
N LYS A 98 -3.18 7.57 10.04
CA LYS A 98 -3.44 8.77 9.24
C LYS A 98 -2.15 9.29 8.59
N LEU A 99 -1.06 9.36 9.33
CA LEU A 99 0.25 9.77 8.80
C LEU A 99 0.74 8.81 7.70
N TYR A 100 0.58 7.50 7.91
CA TYR A 100 0.91 6.50 6.89
C TYR A 100 0.12 6.73 5.59
N ILE A 101 -1.20 6.95 5.66
CA ILE A 101 -2.03 7.19 4.48
C ILE A 101 -1.56 8.45 3.73
N VAL A 102 -1.31 9.54 4.44
CA VAL A 102 -0.84 10.81 3.83
C VAL A 102 0.53 10.63 3.18
N ALA A 103 1.48 10.03 3.88
CA ALA A 103 2.84 9.81 3.37
C ALA A 103 2.87 8.82 2.19
N SER A 104 2.10 7.74 2.27
CA SER A 104 1.94 6.74 1.19
C SER A 104 1.35 7.38 -0.06
N SER A 105 0.29 8.19 0.10
CA SER A 105 -0.32 8.94 -1.01
C SER A 105 0.66 9.91 -1.66
N ALA A 106 1.39 10.69 -0.87
CA ALA A 106 2.38 11.63 -1.40
C ALA A 106 3.50 10.90 -2.17
N THR A 107 3.97 9.77 -1.64
CA THR A 107 4.99 8.95 -2.31
C THR A 107 4.48 8.37 -3.63
N ALA A 108 3.23 7.92 -3.67
CA ALA A 108 2.60 7.41 -4.89
C ALA A 108 2.47 8.51 -5.96
N VAL A 109 2.03 9.71 -5.59
CA VAL A 109 1.93 10.86 -6.51
C VAL A 109 3.30 11.21 -7.10
N LEU A 110 4.32 11.34 -6.25
CA LEU A 110 5.69 11.68 -6.70
C LEU A 110 6.30 10.60 -7.60
N SER A 111 5.94 9.34 -7.37
CA SER A 111 6.39 8.21 -8.19
C SER A 111 5.68 8.19 -9.54
N LEU A 112 4.36 8.46 -9.56
CA LEU A 112 3.57 8.55 -10.78
C LEU A 112 3.98 9.74 -11.65
N GLU A 113 4.17 10.92 -11.07
CA GLU A 113 4.64 12.10 -11.82
C GLU A 113 5.95 11.81 -12.54
N ARG A 114 6.89 11.10 -11.91
CA ARG A 114 8.16 10.71 -12.55
C ARG A 114 7.99 9.72 -13.71
N ILE A 115 7.13 8.73 -13.54
CA ILE A 115 6.88 7.72 -14.58
C ILE A 115 6.17 8.39 -15.77
N VAL A 116 5.11 9.13 -15.47
CA VAL A 116 4.30 9.86 -16.47
C VAL A 116 5.17 10.86 -17.21
N THR A 117 5.96 11.69 -16.53
CA THR A 117 6.84 12.64 -17.21
C THR A 117 7.94 11.95 -18.01
N ARG A 118 8.63 10.93 -17.49
CA ARG A 118 9.67 10.23 -18.25
C ARG A 118 9.13 9.49 -19.46
N ASP A 119 8.05 8.73 -19.30
CA ASP A 119 7.57 7.82 -20.34
C ASP A 119 6.66 8.52 -21.34
N LEU A 120 5.80 9.45 -20.90
CA LEU A 120 4.97 10.23 -21.84
C LEU A 120 5.80 11.24 -22.62
N LEU A 121 6.80 11.91 -22.04
CA LEU A 121 7.69 12.78 -22.84
C LEU A 121 8.48 11.98 -23.87
N LYS A 122 8.92 10.77 -23.53
CA LYS A 122 9.61 9.89 -24.48
C LYS A 122 8.69 9.41 -25.60
N LEU A 123 7.46 9.00 -25.26
CA LEU A 123 6.47 8.58 -26.26
C LEU A 123 6.00 9.75 -27.13
N TRP A 124 5.82 10.94 -26.55
CA TRP A 124 5.49 12.16 -27.28
C TRP A 124 6.61 12.55 -28.24
N ASN A 125 7.86 12.59 -27.77
CA ASN A 125 9.02 12.86 -28.64
C ASN A 125 9.21 11.78 -29.71
N PHE A 126 8.99 10.51 -29.38
CA PHE A 126 9.03 9.43 -30.37
C PHE A 126 7.95 9.61 -31.45
N TYR A 127 6.73 9.97 -31.06
CA TYR A 127 5.61 10.15 -31.99
C TYR A 127 5.80 11.37 -32.91
N TYR A 128 6.40 12.45 -32.41
CA TYR A 128 6.58 13.68 -33.17
C TYR A 128 7.89 13.72 -33.99
N THR A 129 8.96 13.07 -33.50
CA THR A 129 10.32 13.20 -34.04
C THR A 129 10.82 11.91 -34.72
N GLY A 130 10.15 10.76 -34.51
CA GLY A 130 10.50 9.47 -35.14
C GLY A 130 11.78 8.81 -34.64
N GLU A 131 12.56 9.49 -33.81
CA GLU A 131 13.82 9.04 -33.23
C GLU A 131 13.63 8.68 -31.75
N ILE A 132 14.06 7.49 -31.34
CA ILE A 132 14.22 7.15 -29.93
C ILE A 132 15.53 7.80 -29.47
N GLN A 133 15.47 9.05 -28.99
CA GLN A 133 16.58 9.58 -28.20
C GLN A 133 16.60 8.86 -26.85
N ILE A 134 17.31 7.73 -26.82
CA ILE A 134 17.89 7.22 -25.59
C ILE A 134 18.92 8.27 -25.20
N ASP A 135 18.52 9.19 -24.33
CA ASP A 135 19.45 10.08 -23.65
C ASP A 135 20.33 9.19 -22.75
N VAL A 136 21.36 8.60 -23.37
CA VAL A 136 22.55 8.15 -22.66
C VAL A 136 23.22 9.44 -22.28
N SER A 137 22.86 9.98 -21.11
CA SER A 137 23.58 11.11 -20.53
C SER A 137 25.00 10.65 -20.20
N VAL A 138 25.87 10.72 -21.22
CA VAL A 138 27.31 10.83 -21.10
C VAL A 138 27.56 12.30 -20.79
N GLU A 139 27.51 12.65 -19.51
CA GLU A 139 28.18 13.88 -19.05
C GLU A 139 29.65 13.53 -18.81
N VAL A 140 30.50 14.20 -19.60
CA VAL A 140 31.97 14.23 -19.52
C VAL A 140 32.41 14.95 -18.25
#